data_AF-A0A096A4N9-F1
#
_entry.id   AF-A0A096A4N9-F1
#
_cell.length_a   1.000
_cell.length_b   1.000
_cell.length_c   1.000
_cell.angle_alpha   90.00
_cell.angle_beta   90.00
_cell.angle_gamma   90.00
#
_symmetry.space_group_name_H-M   'P 1'
#
loop_
_entity.id
_entity.type
_entity.pdbx_description
1 polymer ?
#
loop_
_entity_poly.entity_id
_entity_poly.type
_entity_poly.pdbx_seq_one_letter_code
_entity_poly.pdbx_strand_id
1 'polypeptide(L)'
;MAFVVFILMACSSVDCPLNNTVYTNYKLMGDVTKLPDPLTILTQRHDGTDTILINQLAQADSFSLPMSYGGNKDVLYFKTKEILDTVWVTKTNRPHFESVDCGLNYFHTITDVRCTHNAIDSVVIKEKEVTYDMSPKHFYIYFKKYRF
;
A
#
# COMPACT_ATOMS: atom_id res chain seq x y z
N MET A 1 -55.86 -32.98 -6.05
CA MET A 1 -54.47 -32.90 -5.55
C MET A 1 -53.76 -31.83 -6.35
N ALA A 2 -53.62 -30.61 -5.80
CA ALA A 2 -52.93 -29.50 -6.47
C ALA A 2 -51.52 -29.40 -5.88
N PHE A 3 -50.51 -29.60 -6.72
CA PHE A 3 -49.10 -29.54 -6.32
C PHE A 3 -48.59 -28.12 -6.59
N VAL A 4 -48.47 -27.31 -5.53
CA VAL A 4 -47.92 -25.95 -5.62
C VAL A 4 -46.40 -26.06 -5.57
N VAL A 5 -45.74 -25.81 -6.68
CA VAL A 5 -44.28 -25.73 -6.77
C VAL A 5 -43.85 -24.32 -6.39
N PHE A 6 -43.26 -24.19 -5.20
CA PHE A 6 -42.58 -22.97 -4.77
C PHE A 6 -41.20 -22.90 -5.44
N ILE A 7 -41.03 -21.96 -6.38
CA ILE A 7 -39.71 -21.62 -6.93
C ILE A 7 -39.05 -20.66 -5.93
N LEU A 8 -38.06 -21.15 -5.19
CA LEU A 8 -37.19 -20.31 -4.37
C LEU A 8 -36.26 -19.53 -5.29
N MET A 9 -36.58 -18.27 -5.56
CA MET A 9 -35.61 -17.33 -6.13
C MET A 9 -34.61 -16.94 -5.04
N ALA A 10 -33.43 -17.55 -5.06
CA ALA A 10 -32.31 -17.07 -4.26
C ALA A 10 -31.77 -15.79 -4.94
N CYS A 11 -32.14 -14.63 -4.41
CA CYS A 11 -31.50 -13.38 -4.75
C CYS A 11 -30.31 -13.23 -3.79
N SER A 12 -29.14 -13.77 -4.14
CA SER A 12 -27.92 -13.46 -3.39
C SER A 12 -27.51 -12.04 -3.77
N SER A 13 -27.64 -11.11 -2.82
CA SER A 13 -26.99 -9.81 -2.92
C SER A 13 -25.50 -10.05 -2.77
N VAL A 14 -24.70 -9.69 -3.78
CA VAL A 14 -23.25 -9.73 -3.69
C VAL A 14 -22.83 -8.49 -2.89
N ASP A 15 -22.76 -8.62 -1.57
CA ASP A 15 -22.39 -7.53 -0.65
C ASP A 15 -20.86 -7.37 -0.54
N CYS A 16 -20.16 -7.28 -1.67
CA CYS A 16 -18.73 -6.92 -1.64
C CYS A 16 -18.59 -5.41 -1.46
N PRO A 17 -17.68 -4.92 -0.58
CA PRO A 17 -17.40 -3.50 -0.49
C PRO A 17 -16.87 -2.98 -1.83
N LEU A 18 -17.43 -1.86 -2.30
CA LEU A 18 -17.06 -1.23 -3.57
C LEU A 18 -15.56 -0.95 -3.66
N ASN A 19 -14.93 -0.62 -2.53
CA ASN A 19 -13.49 -0.47 -2.40
C ASN A 19 -12.92 -1.62 -1.57
N ASN A 20 -12.23 -2.55 -2.22
CA ASN A 20 -11.62 -3.72 -1.60
C ASN A 20 -10.08 -3.69 -1.67
N THR A 21 -9.50 -2.51 -1.91
CA THR A 21 -8.09 -2.33 -2.20
C THR A 21 -7.31 -1.94 -0.94
N VAL A 22 -6.37 -2.79 -0.51
CA VAL A 22 -5.59 -2.59 0.74
C VAL A 22 -4.24 -1.97 0.43
N TYR A 23 -4.13 -0.64 0.57
CA TYR A 23 -2.95 0.14 0.20
C TYR A 23 -2.46 1.00 1.35
N THR A 24 -1.14 1.19 1.40
CA THR A 24 -0.53 2.18 2.30
C THR A 24 -0.51 3.54 1.64
N ASN A 25 -0.69 4.59 2.44
CA ASN A 25 -0.73 5.97 1.98
C ASN A 25 0.43 6.73 2.58
N TYR A 26 1.24 7.32 1.73
CA TYR A 26 2.39 8.14 2.10
C TYR A 26 2.03 9.61 1.88
N LYS A 27 2.29 10.44 2.88
CA LYS A 27 2.15 11.89 2.79
C LYS A 27 3.53 12.52 2.99
N LEU A 28 3.94 13.38 2.06
CA LEU A 28 5.13 14.18 2.22
C LEU A 28 4.91 15.22 3.32
N MET A 29 5.87 15.31 4.23
CA MET A 29 5.87 16.25 5.34
C MET A 29 7.26 16.90 5.50
N GLY A 30 7.32 17.99 6.27
CA GLY A 30 8.54 18.77 6.49
C GLY A 30 8.74 19.86 5.43
N ASP A 31 10.00 20.24 5.20
CA ASP A 31 10.36 21.33 4.28
C ASP A 31 10.04 21.00 2.81
N VAL A 32 10.14 19.71 2.45
CA VAL A 32 9.85 19.22 1.10
C VAL A 32 8.41 18.72 1.06
N THR A 33 7.48 19.61 0.72
CA THR A 33 6.03 19.32 0.71
C THR A 33 5.52 18.72 -0.60
N LYS A 34 6.31 18.79 -1.67
CA LYS A 34 6.04 18.15 -2.97
C LYS A 34 7.31 17.50 -3.48
N LEU A 35 7.16 16.40 -4.23
CA LEU A 35 8.27 15.74 -4.92
C LEU A 35 8.92 16.71 -5.93
N PRO A 36 10.15 17.19 -5.67
CA PRO A 36 10.80 18.15 -6.55
C PRO A 36 11.32 17.47 -7.82
N ASP A 37 11.63 16.18 -7.72
CA ASP A 37 12.17 15.33 -8.76
C ASP A 37 11.24 14.13 -8.97
N PRO A 38 11.18 13.56 -10.19
CA PRO A 38 10.36 12.38 -10.46
C PRO A 38 10.81 11.19 -9.61
N LEU A 39 9.85 10.58 -8.93
CA LEU A 39 10.02 9.42 -8.08
C LEU A 39 9.55 8.16 -8.81
N THR A 40 10.44 7.19 -8.95
CA THR A 40 10.10 5.83 -9.38
C THR A 40 10.24 4.91 -8.17
N ILE A 41 9.20 4.12 -7.90
CA ILE A 41 9.19 3.16 -6.79
C ILE A 41 9.13 1.76 -7.37
N LEU A 42 10.05 0.92 -6.95
CA LEU A 42 10.13 -0.48 -7.36
C LEU A 42 10.04 -1.39 -6.14
N THR A 43 9.65 -2.63 -6.36
CA THR A 43 9.75 -3.72 -5.39
C THR A 43 10.32 -4.94 -6.06
N GLN A 44 11.03 -5.77 -5.31
CA GLN A 44 11.41 -7.10 -5.77
C GLN A 44 10.26 -8.07 -5.45
N ARG A 45 9.81 -8.83 -6.44
CA ARG A 45 8.86 -9.93 -6.23
C ARG A 45 9.56 -11.15 -5.63
N HIS A 46 8.77 -12.05 -5.04
CA HIS A 46 9.28 -13.32 -4.51
C HIS A 46 9.95 -14.21 -5.57
N ASP A 47 9.61 -14.04 -6.84
CA ASP A 47 10.22 -14.75 -7.98
C ASP A 47 11.61 -14.18 -8.36
N GLY A 48 12.10 -13.16 -7.65
CA GLY A 48 13.38 -12.49 -7.89
C GLY A 48 13.34 -11.40 -8.95
N THR A 49 12.21 -11.21 -9.65
CA THR A 49 12.05 -10.15 -10.65
C THR A 49 11.59 -8.85 -10.01
N ASP A 50 12.05 -7.72 -10.55
CA ASP A 50 11.64 -6.40 -10.09
C ASP A 50 10.35 -5.95 -10.78
N THR A 51 9.58 -5.11 -10.08
CA THR A 51 8.38 -4.49 -10.64
C THR A 51 8.29 -3.04 -10.23
N ILE A 52 7.91 -2.19 -11.19
CA ILE A 52 7.66 -0.79 -10.98
C ILE A 52 6.24 -0.64 -10.42
N LEU A 53 6.13 -0.09 -9.21
CA LEU A 53 4.85 0.24 -8.58
C LEU A 53 4.40 1.64 -8.97
N ILE A 54 5.35 2.58 -9.06
CA ILE A 54 5.13 3.96 -9.50
C ILE A 54 6.23 4.34 -10.48
N ASN A 55 5.87 4.91 -11.62
CA ASN A 55 6.81 5.36 -12.63
C ASN A 55 6.81 6.90 -12.74
N GLN A 56 7.95 7.53 -12.43
CA GLN A 56 8.20 8.97 -12.61
C GLN A 56 7.12 9.90 -12.03
N LEU A 57 6.65 9.64 -10.81
CA LEU A 57 5.71 10.52 -10.13
C LEU A 57 6.39 11.85 -9.76
N ALA A 58 5.85 12.97 -10.24
CA ALA A 58 6.38 14.31 -9.99
C ALA A 58 5.29 15.24 -9.44
N GLN A 59 5.69 16.29 -8.72
CA GLN A 59 4.79 17.34 -8.19
C GLN A 59 3.68 16.85 -7.25
N ALA A 60 3.75 15.59 -6.80
CA ALA A 60 2.82 15.01 -5.85
C ALA A 60 3.27 15.27 -4.41
N ASP A 61 2.29 15.47 -3.53
CA ASP A 61 2.48 15.60 -2.08
C ASP A 61 2.13 14.31 -1.32
N SER A 62 1.59 13.32 -2.02
CA SER A 62 1.15 12.05 -1.49
C SER A 62 1.09 10.99 -2.59
N PHE A 63 1.19 9.72 -2.19
CA PHE A 63 1.06 8.58 -3.08
C PHE A 63 0.66 7.34 -2.29
N SER A 64 0.14 6.33 -3.00
CA SER A 64 -0.30 5.08 -2.41
C SER A 64 0.48 3.90 -2.97
N LEU A 65 0.81 2.93 -2.13
CA LEU A 65 1.53 1.72 -2.53
C LEU A 65 0.79 0.47 -2.06
N PRO A 66 0.72 -0.57 -2.92
CA PRO A 66 0.22 -1.87 -2.49
C PRO A 66 1.15 -2.47 -1.43
N MET A 67 0.60 -3.30 -0.57
CA MET A 67 1.36 -4.13 0.36
C MET A 67 1.34 -5.58 -0.09
N SER A 68 2.44 -6.30 0.07
CA SER A 68 2.45 -7.74 -0.19
C SER A 68 1.79 -8.51 0.96
N TYR A 69 1.25 -9.70 0.72
CA TYR A 69 0.91 -10.65 1.80
C TYR A 69 1.86 -11.86 1.83
N GLY A 70 2.84 -11.93 0.92
CA GLY A 70 3.77 -13.05 0.77
C GLY A 70 4.82 -13.16 1.89
N GLY A 71 4.93 -12.13 2.73
CA GLY A 71 5.79 -12.15 3.90
C GLY A 71 5.55 -10.99 4.86
N ASN A 72 6.36 -10.97 5.92
CA ASN A 72 6.25 -10.01 7.02
C ASN A 72 7.03 -8.71 6.75
N LYS A 73 7.59 -8.56 5.54
CA LYS A 73 8.42 -7.41 5.18
C LYS A 73 8.28 -7.11 3.70
N ASP A 74 7.99 -5.85 3.39
CA ASP A 74 8.03 -5.34 2.03
C ASP A 74 9.32 -4.52 1.84
N VAL A 75 10.00 -4.72 0.72
CA VAL A 75 11.25 -4.03 0.38
C VAL A 75 10.99 -3.16 -0.85
N LEU A 76 11.05 -1.85 -0.64
CA LEU A 76 10.73 -0.85 -1.64
C LEU A 76 11.97 -0.05 -2.00
N TYR A 77 12.19 0.16 -3.29
CA TYR A 77 13.30 0.93 -3.82
C TYR A 77 12.78 2.26 -4.35
N PHE A 78 13.11 3.33 -3.66
CA PHE A 78 12.74 4.70 -3.99
C PHE A 78 13.86 5.33 -4.80
N LYS A 79 13.64 5.47 -6.10
CA LYS A 79 14.60 6.10 -7.02
C LYS A 79 14.19 7.53 -7.32
N THR A 80 15.05 8.48 -6.99
CA THR A 80 14.89 9.89 -7.32
C THR A 80 16.15 10.36 -8.04
N LYS A 81 16.04 10.68 -9.34
CA LYS A 81 17.19 10.90 -10.24
C LYS A 81 18.19 9.73 -10.16
N GLU A 82 19.39 9.97 -9.64
CA GLU A 82 20.48 9.01 -9.48
C GLU A 82 20.58 8.44 -8.06
N ILE A 83 19.77 8.95 -7.13
CA ILE A 83 19.79 8.52 -5.73
C ILE A 83 18.76 7.40 -5.53
N LEU A 84 19.20 6.32 -4.90
CA LEU A 84 18.38 5.18 -4.54
C LEU A 84 18.27 5.07 -3.03
N ASP A 85 17.05 5.01 -2.51
CA ASP A 85 16.77 4.61 -1.14
C ASP A 85 16.10 3.24 -1.11
N THR A 86 16.50 2.41 -0.16
CA THR A 86 15.74 1.20 0.17
C THR A 86 14.94 1.45 1.43
N VAL A 87 13.64 1.18 1.37
CA VAL A 87 12.69 1.28 2.49
C VAL A 87 12.21 -0.13 2.81
N TRP A 88 12.32 -0.54 4.07
CA TRP A 88 11.79 -1.81 4.55
C TRP A 88 10.61 -1.53 5.47
N VAL A 89 9.44 -2.06 5.12
CA VAL A 89 8.23 -1.99 5.94
C VAL A 89 7.97 -3.36 6.53
N THR A 90 8.07 -3.48 7.86
CA THR A 90 7.76 -4.72 8.57
C THR A 90 6.29 -4.70 9.02
N LYS A 91 5.60 -5.84 8.86
CA LYS A 91 4.17 -5.96 9.12
C LYS A 91 3.76 -7.39 9.50
N THR A 92 2.56 -7.50 10.07
CA THR A 92 1.81 -8.77 10.14
C THR A 92 0.66 -8.76 9.15
N ASN A 93 0.32 -9.92 8.59
CA ASN A 93 -0.77 -10.07 7.63
C ASN A 93 -1.92 -10.86 8.28
N ARG A 94 -3.16 -10.38 8.15
CA ARG A 94 -4.36 -11.06 8.64
C ARG A 94 -5.32 -11.26 7.48
N PRO A 95 -5.73 -12.51 7.17
CA PRO A 95 -6.73 -12.73 6.14
C PRO A 95 -8.05 -12.06 6.55
N HIS A 96 -8.68 -11.38 5.59
CA HIS A 96 -9.98 -10.78 5.72
C HIS A 96 -10.92 -11.39 4.69
N PHE A 97 -11.92 -12.11 5.18
CA PHE A 97 -12.94 -12.77 4.38
C PHE A 97 -14.27 -12.07 4.58
N GLU A 98 -14.86 -11.61 3.48
CA GLU A 98 -16.15 -10.93 3.49
C GLU A 98 -17.28 -11.92 3.18
N SER A 99 -17.19 -12.56 2.01
CA SER A 99 -18.16 -13.55 1.55
C SER A 99 -17.51 -14.48 0.52
N VAL A 100 -18.19 -15.59 0.20
CA VAL A 100 -17.74 -16.56 -0.82
C VAL A 100 -17.69 -15.97 -2.22
N ASP A 101 -18.47 -14.91 -2.46
CA ASP A 101 -18.56 -14.22 -3.73
C ASP A 101 -17.47 -13.13 -3.86
N CYS A 102 -16.78 -12.79 -2.76
CA CYS A 102 -15.69 -11.82 -2.75
C CYS A 102 -14.31 -12.53 -2.73
N GLY A 103 -13.32 -11.92 -3.39
CA GLY A 103 -11.94 -12.37 -3.29
C GLY A 103 -11.39 -12.25 -1.86
N LEU A 104 -10.48 -13.14 -1.49
CA LEU A 104 -9.77 -13.06 -0.21
C LEU A 104 -8.83 -11.85 -0.22
N ASN A 105 -8.95 -10.99 0.79
CA ASN A 105 -8.03 -9.88 1.03
C ASN A 105 -7.20 -10.12 2.28
N TYR A 106 -6.15 -9.31 2.44
CA TYR A 106 -5.30 -9.33 3.63
C TYR A 106 -5.24 -7.92 4.20
N PHE A 107 -5.58 -7.78 5.48
CA PHE A 107 -5.30 -6.58 6.24
C PHE A 107 -3.90 -6.68 6.84
N HIS A 108 -3.26 -5.53 7.00
CA HIS A 108 -1.90 -5.48 7.50
C HIS A 108 -1.83 -4.61 8.75
N THR A 109 -1.02 -5.04 9.71
CA THR A 109 -0.63 -4.19 10.84
C THR A 109 0.85 -3.88 10.69
N ILE A 110 1.18 -2.62 10.44
CA ILE A 110 2.57 -2.14 10.30
C ILE A 110 3.22 -2.12 11.68
N THR A 111 4.37 -2.77 11.81
CA THR A 111 5.10 -2.89 13.07
C THR A 111 6.35 -2.02 13.10
N ASP A 112 7.01 -1.84 11.96
CA ASP A 112 8.28 -1.10 11.87
C ASP A 112 8.53 -0.57 10.46
N VAL A 113 9.31 0.51 10.35
CA VAL A 113 9.79 1.05 9.08
C VAL A 113 11.22 1.57 9.24
N ARG A 114 12.07 1.24 8.26
CA ARG A 114 13.46 1.71 8.20
C ARG A 114 13.85 2.05 6.77
N CYS A 115 14.81 2.95 6.58
CA CYS A 115 15.34 3.26 5.25
C CYS A 115 16.86 3.48 5.26
N THR A 116 17.45 3.61 4.07
CA THR A 116 18.89 3.89 3.89
C THR A 116 19.28 5.35 4.09
N HIS A 117 18.30 6.25 4.16
CA HIS A 117 18.49 7.67 4.40
C HIS A 117 19.41 8.40 3.40
N ASN A 118 19.38 8.06 2.11
CA ASN A 118 20.17 8.73 1.07
C ASN A 118 19.51 10.05 0.66
N ALA A 119 18.37 9.98 -0.04
CA ALA A 119 17.49 11.10 -0.39
C ALA A 119 16.34 11.29 0.62
N ILE A 120 15.87 10.21 1.23
CA ILE A 120 14.90 10.21 2.32
C ILE A 120 15.62 10.62 3.61
N ASP A 121 14.99 11.47 4.40
CA ASP A 121 15.48 11.82 5.74
C ASP A 121 14.90 10.89 6.78
N SER A 122 13.58 10.64 6.76
CA SER A 122 12.93 9.71 7.68
C SER A 122 11.57 9.27 7.13
N VAL A 123 11.11 8.12 7.64
CA VAL A 123 9.74 7.61 7.41
C VAL A 123 9.14 7.30 8.77
N VAL A 124 7.96 7.84 9.04
CA VAL A 124 7.28 7.73 10.35
C VAL A 124 5.94 7.04 10.15
N ILE A 125 5.67 6.04 10.97
CA ILE A 125 4.37 5.35 11.00
C ILE A 125 3.37 6.25 11.74
N LYS A 126 2.27 6.58 11.08
CA LYS A 126 1.18 7.39 11.62
C LYS A 126 -0.07 6.58 11.95
N GLU A 127 -0.44 5.69 11.05
CA GLU A 127 -1.50 4.70 11.24
C GLU A 127 -0.91 3.32 10.91
N LYS A 128 -1.16 2.35 11.79
CA LYS A 128 -0.61 1.00 11.69
C LYS A 128 -1.53 0.06 10.95
N GLU A 129 -2.84 0.24 11.08
CA GLU A 129 -3.82 -0.68 10.50
C GLU A 129 -4.11 -0.28 9.05
N VAL A 130 -3.81 -1.20 8.13
CA VAL A 130 -4.05 -1.06 6.70
C VAL A 130 -5.22 -1.97 6.34
N THR A 131 -6.36 -1.37 6.02
CA THR A 131 -7.61 -2.06 5.71
C THR A 131 -8.18 -1.53 4.40
N TYR A 132 -9.49 -1.68 4.16
CA TYR A 132 -10.17 -1.04 3.03
C TYR A 132 -10.34 0.48 3.19
N ASP A 133 -10.18 1.02 4.41
CA ASP A 133 -10.22 2.46 4.60
C ASP A 133 -8.95 3.12 4.08
N MET A 134 -9.11 3.91 3.02
CA MET A 134 -8.02 4.67 2.39
C MET A 134 -7.90 6.10 2.95
N SER A 135 -8.75 6.50 3.89
CA SER A 135 -8.71 7.83 4.50
C SER A 135 -7.38 8.08 5.27
N PRO A 136 -6.90 7.12 6.10
CA PRO A 136 -5.70 7.31 6.90
C PRO A 136 -4.45 7.52 6.06
N LYS A 137 -3.52 8.29 6.61
CA LYS A 137 -2.15 8.40 6.11
C LYS A 137 -1.28 7.51 6.97
N HIS A 138 -0.93 6.35 6.42
CA HIS A 138 -0.17 5.31 7.11
C HIS A 138 1.25 5.78 7.41
N PHE A 139 1.86 6.49 6.46
CA PHE A 139 3.22 7.01 6.59
C PHE A 139 3.31 8.51 6.35
N TYR A 140 4.11 9.17 7.18
CA TYR A 140 4.72 10.45 6.84
C TYR A 140 6.13 10.20 6.35
N ILE A 141 6.46 10.72 5.17
CA ILE A 141 7.78 10.61 4.57
C ILE A 141 8.40 12.00 4.47
N TYR A 142 9.63 12.11 4.96
CA TYR A 142 10.42 13.33 4.97
C TYR A 142 11.57 13.15 4.01
N PHE A 143 11.72 14.06 3.07
CA PHE A 143 12.86 14.09 2.16
C PHE A 143 13.85 15.16 2.59
N LYS A 144 15.14 14.91 2.37
CA LYS A 144 16.18 15.90 2.62
C LYS A 144 16.00 17.09 1.66
N LYS A 145 16.11 18.30 2.22
CA LYS A 145 16.06 19.56 1.46
C LYS A 145 17.22 19.69 0.48
N TYR A 146 18.41 19.26 0.90
CA TYR A 146 19.62 19.23 0.09
C TYR A 146 19.99 17.78 -0.19
N ARG A 147 19.96 17.40 -1.47
CA ARG A 147 20.43 16.10 -1.96
C ARG A 147 21.71 16.41 -2.73
N PHE A 148 22.85 16.01 -2.19
CA PHE A 148 24.16 16.20 -2.82
C PHE A 148 24.45 15.04 -3.75
#